data_AF-A0A4R9K888-F1
#
_entry.id   AF-A0A4R9K888-F1
#
_cell.length_a   1.000
_cell.length_b   1.000
_cell.length_c   1.000
_cell.angle_alpha   90.00
_cell.angle_beta   90.00
_cell.angle_gamma   90.00
#
_symmetry.space_group_name_H-M   'P 1'
#
loop_
_entity.id
_entity.type
_entity.pdbx_description
1 polymer ?
#
loop_
_entity_poly.entity_id
_entity_poly.type
_entity_poly.pdbx_seq_one_letter_code
_entity_poly.pdbx_strand_id
1 'polypeptide(L)'
;MKAPDPKDYPNSMAFLQDITSKLRGPEGCPWDKEQTHSTLVPYLIEESQEVVEAILKENEEHMKEELGDLLFQVVLHSQIASERRSFDLDAVAKDVAEKLVLRHPHVFDPENEQLSSADEVLANWDRFKEKEKQLRQKTEKTKSILSEVPETFPSLLKAEKFQKKASKAGFDWNDIKGVEEKLTEELNEFLEEIRGIKDPSSNQIRIEEELGDLLFTIVNLGRKLGVSAESALTRTNSKFKNRIEYIETRLQESDRKFSETPLEDLDILWNQAKQVQNKTSSNPLEEKQSITSDLIRVLSSFIVWKPSKEAEWPKAFLFTFQSAEYSLVFSAFGSMTLLPNSDPWGRKAQPIFYLNLSDPNARIWEDLSGNSYKTGEDIHEAILGSIRSYKKALAGSEPI
;
A
#
# COMPACT_ATOMS: atom_id res chain seq x y z
N MET A 1 -30.21 24.97 -10.63
CA MET A 1 -30.61 23.68 -11.27
C MET A 1 -31.15 22.75 -10.17
N LYS A 2 -32.13 21.87 -10.43
CA LYS A 2 -32.52 20.85 -9.43
C LYS A 2 -31.43 19.77 -9.38
N ALA A 3 -31.15 19.23 -8.19
CA ALA A 3 -30.21 18.13 -8.04
C ALA A 3 -30.70 16.91 -8.87
N PRO A 4 -29.82 16.27 -9.65
CA PRO A 4 -30.18 15.04 -10.36
C PRO A 4 -30.56 13.93 -9.37
N ASP A 5 -31.60 13.15 -9.68
CA ASP A 5 -32.02 12.01 -8.86
C ASP A 5 -31.09 10.82 -9.18
N PRO A 6 -30.41 10.22 -8.19
CA PRO A 6 -29.56 9.04 -8.41
C PRO A 6 -30.27 7.90 -9.15
N LYS A 7 -31.61 7.79 -9.03
CA LYS A 7 -32.42 6.74 -9.67
C LYS A 7 -32.52 6.89 -11.20
N ASP A 8 -32.20 8.06 -11.74
CA ASP A 8 -32.24 8.32 -13.18
C ASP A 8 -31.01 7.76 -13.91
N TYR A 9 -30.03 7.21 -13.17
CA TYR A 9 -28.75 6.75 -13.71
C TYR A 9 -28.63 5.23 -13.63
N PRO A 10 -27.98 4.59 -14.61
CA PRO A 10 -27.81 3.13 -14.63
C PRO A 10 -26.92 2.60 -13.50
N ASN A 11 -26.04 3.45 -12.95
CA ASN A 11 -25.18 3.14 -11.81
C ASN A 11 -24.60 4.43 -11.20
N SER A 12 -23.98 4.31 -10.02
CA SER A 12 -23.38 5.44 -9.28
C SER A 12 -22.22 6.12 -10.02
N MET A 13 -21.52 5.40 -10.91
CA MET A 13 -20.43 5.97 -11.69
C MET A 13 -20.95 6.97 -12.73
N ALA A 14 -22.01 6.58 -13.47
CA ALA A 14 -22.69 7.47 -14.41
C ALA A 14 -23.29 8.69 -13.71
N PHE A 15 -23.83 8.50 -12.50
CA PHE A 15 -24.33 9.60 -11.67
C PHE A 15 -23.23 10.59 -11.29
N LEU A 16 -22.07 10.10 -10.82
CA LEU A 16 -20.92 10.94 -10.48
C LEU A 16 -20.39 11.71 -11.70
N GLN A 17 -20.29 11.06 -12.87
CA GLN A 17 -19.87 11.73 -14.10
C GLN A 17 -20.81 12.88 -14.49
N ASP A 18 -22.12 12.67 -14.42
CA ASP A 18 -23.10 13.71 -14.74
C ASP A 18 -23.06 14.88 -13.73
N ILE A 19 -22.94 14.58 -12.43
CA ILE A 19 -22.77 15.62 -11.41
C ILE A 19 -21.52 16.46 -11.72
N THR A 20 -20.37 15.83 -11.94
CA THR A 20 -19.11 16.53 -12.23
C THR A 20 -19.23 17.37 -13.50
N SER A 21 -19.90 16.86 -14.54
CA SER A 21 -20.17 17.62 -15.76
C SER A 21 -21.06 18.84 -15.50
N LYS A 22 -22.11 18.71 -14.68
CA LYS A 22 -23.00 19.82 -14.29
C LYS A 22 -22.27 20.86 -13.45
N LEU A 23 -21.42 20.46 -12.51
CA LEU A 23 -20.61 21.35 -11.69
C LEU A 23 -19.66 22.20 -12.53
N ARG A 24 -19.13 21.65 -13.62
CA ARG A 24 -18.26 22.39 -14.56
C ARG A 24 -19.00 23.02 -15.75
N GLY A 25 -20.31 22.82 -15.84
CA GLY A 25 -21.14 23.35 -16.92
C GLY A 25 -21.30 24.88 -16.87
N PRO A 26 -21.98 25.48 -17.87
CA PRO A 26 -22.20 26.93 -17.92
C PRO A 26 -22.84 27.50 -16.65
N GLU A 27 -23.85 26.79 -16.12
CA GLU A 27 -24.59 27.11 -14.90
C GLU A 27 -24.04 26.40 -13.65
N GLY A 28 -22.81 25.87 -13.75
CA GLY A 28 -22.15 25.11 -12.70
C GLY A 28 -21.53 25.97 -11.60
N CYS A 29 -20.80 25.33 -10.70
CA CYS A 29 -20.10 25.97 -9.60
C CYS A 29 -18.92 26.80 -10.13
N PRO A 30 -18.78 28.09 -9.76
CA PRO A 30 -17.67 28.94 -10.20
C PRO A 30 -16.30 28.35 -9.88
N TRP A 31 -16.13 27.79 -8.67
CA TRP A 31 -14.87 27.19 -8.25
C TRP A 31 -14.51 25.98 -9.11
N ASP A 32 -15.46 25.06 -9.34
CA ASP A 32 -15.23 23.86 -10.15
C ASP A 32 -14.87 24.21 -11.58
N LYS A 33 -15.49 25.23 -12.18
CA LYS A 33 -15.21 25.69 -13.55
C LYS A 33 -13.81 26.25 -13.71
N GLU A 34 -13.30 26.95 -12.70
CA GLU A 34 -11.97 27.56 -12.71
C GLU A 34 -10.84 26.54 -12.55
N GLN A 35 -11.15 25.32 -12.10
CA GLN A 35 -10.12 24.30 -11.90
C GLN A 35 -9.48 23.83 -13.21
N THR A 36 -8.17 23.62 -13.13
CA THR A 36 -7.32 23.03 -14.17
C THR A 36 -6.58 21.84 -13.59
N HIS A 37 -5.93 21.03 -14.43
CA HIS A 37 -5.10 19.92 -13.92
C HIS A 37 -4.04 20.37 -12.91
N SER A 38 -3.43 21.54 -13.13
CA SER A 38 -2.37 22.04 -12.26
C SER A 38 -2.90 22.54 -10.91
N THR A 39 -4.07 23.16 -10.89
CA THR A 39 -4.67 23.66 -9.64
C THR A 39 -5.21 22.52 -8.77
N LEU A 40 -5.51 21.36 -9.37
CA LEU A 40 -5.99 20.17 -8.66
C LEU A 40 -4.89 19.29 -8.06
N VAL A 41 -3.61 19.52 -8.41
CA VAL A 41 -2.49 18.69 -7.91
C VAL A 41 -2.41 18.64 -6.37
N PRO A 42 -2.53 19.76 -5.62
CA PRO A 42 -2.48 19.72 -4.16
C PRO A 42 -3.57 18.83 -3.57
N TYR A 43 -4.81 18.95 -4.06
CA TYR A 43 -5.95 18.15 -3.60
C TYR A 43 -5.74 16.67 -3.91
N LEU A 44 -5.28 16.31 -5.11
CA LEU A 44 -4.97 14.91 -5.44
C LEU A 44 -3.91 14.30 -4.50
N ILE A 45 -2.92 15.10 -4.08
CA ILE A 45 -1.92 14.66 -3.09
C ILE A 45 -2.59 14.50 -1.72
N GLU A 46 -3.40 15.46 -1.29
CA GLU A 46 -4.15 15.44 -0.04
C GLU A 46 -5.04 14.20 0.06
N GLU A 47 -5.97 13.99 -0.89
CA GLU A 47 -6.87 12.81 -0.89
C GLU A 47 -6.06 11.50 -0.87
N SER A 48 -4.92 11.46 -1.57
CA SER A 48 -4.07 10.27 -1.57
C SER A 48 -3.42 10.00 -0.21
N GLN A 49 -3.10 11.05 0.55
CA GLN A 49 -2.59 10.92 1.92
C GLN A 49 -3.70 10.59 2.90
N GLU A 50 -4.92 11.10 2.71
CA GLU A 50 -6.06 10.79 3.57
C GLU A 50 -6.52 9.33 3.39
N VAL A 51 -6.51 8.79 2.16
CA VAL A 51 -6.66 7.34 1.93
C VAL A 51 -5.59 6.54 2.68
N VAL A 52 -4.33 6.97 2.62
CA VAL A 52 -3.23 6.33 3.37
C VAL A 52 -3.48 6.39 4.87
N GLU A 53 -3.94 7.52 5.39
CA GLU A 53 -4.27 7.69 6.80
C GLU A 53 -5.44 6.79 7.22
N ALA A 54 -6.50 6.69 6.41
CA ALA A 54 -7.64 5.81 6.66
C ALA A 54 -7.23 4.33 6.70
N ILE A 55 -6.35 3.91 5.78
CA ILE A 55 -5.76 2.56 5.76
C ILE A 55 -4.94 2.31 7.04
N LEU A 56 -4.09 3.27 7.43
CA LEU A 56 -3.25 3.16 8.61
C LEU A 56 -4.05 3.13 9.92
N LYS A 57 -5.24 3.74 9.93
CA LYS A 57 -6.16 3.76 11.07
C LYS A 57 -7.18 2.62 11.06
N GLU A 58 -7.18 1.77 10.02
CA GLU A 58 -8.15 0.68 9.84
C GLU A 58 -9.62 1.14 9.92
N ASN A 59 -9.87 2.39 9.49
CA ASN A 59 -11.21 2.96 9.50
C ASN A 59 -11.85 2.73 8.13
N GLU A 60 -12.62 1.66 7.98
CA GLU A 60 -13.25 1.31 6.70
C GLU A 60 -14.28 2.35 6.23
N GLU A 61 -14.98 3.01 7.14
CA GLU A 61 -15.95 4.05 6.80
C GLU A 61 -15.24 5.27 6.20
N HIS A 62 -14.20 5.75 6.89
CA HIS A 62 -13.34 6.83 6.39
C HIS A 62 -12.62 6.39 5.10
N MET A 63 -12.11 5.16 5.02
CA MET A 63 -11.46 4.66 3.81
C MET A 63 -12.39 4.70 2.60
N LYS A 64 -13.67 4.39 2.78
CA LYS A 64 -14.66 4.50 1.72
C LYS A 64 -14.91 5.95 1.30
N GLU A 65 -14.95 6.88 2.25
CA GLU A 65 -15.05 8.33 2.01
C GLU A 65 -13.86 8.82 1.19
N GLU A 66 -12.64 8.60 1.69
CA GLU A 66 -11.39 9.05 1.05
C GLU A 66 -11.15 8.41 -0.33
N LEU A 67 -11.50 7.12 -0.50
CA LEU A 67 -11.46 6.48 -1.83
C LEU A 67 -12.49 7.08 -2.78
N GLY A 68 -13.61 7.59 -2.26
CA GLY A 68 -14.61 8.35 -3.00
C GLY A 68 -14.06 9.69 -3.48
N ASP A 69 -13.34 10.42 -2.62
CA ASP A 69 -12.76 11.71 -2.96
C ASP A 69 -11.58 11.56 -3.94
N LEU A 70 -10.74 10.54 -3.74
CA LEU A 70 -9.71 10.18 -4.71
C LEU A 70 -10.32 9.76 -6.06
N LEU A 71 -11.43 9.03 -6.07
CA LEU A 71 -12.17 8.71 -7.29
C LEU A 71 -12.72 9.98 -7.94
N PHE A 72 -13.27 10.92 -7.16
CA PHE A 72 -13.75 12.19 -7.66
C PHE A 72 -12.63 12.98 -8.36
N GLN A 73 -11.41 13.01 -7.81
CA GLN A 73 -10.26 13.61 -8.49
C GLN A 73 -10.03 12.99 -9.89
N VAL A 74 -10.08 11.66 -10.01
CA VAL A 74 -9.93 10.98 -11.31
C VAL A 74 -11.03 11.38 -12.29
N VAL A 75 -12.28 11.46 -11.82
CA VAL A 75 -13.43 11.90 -12.65
C VAL A 75 -13.28 13.35 -13.07
N LEU A 76 -12.89 14.25 -12.16
CA LEU A 76 -12.72 15.67 -12.41
C LEU A 76 -11.61 15.95 -13.42
N HIS A 77 -10.45 15.30 -13.29
CA HIS A 77 -9.40 15.37 -14.29
C HIS A 77 -9.88 14.84 -15.65
N SER A 78 -10.61 13.72 -15.68
CA SER A 78 -11.15 13.16 -16.91
C SER A 78 -12.17 14.09 -17.57
N GLN A 79 -12.99 14.79 -16.79
CA GLN A 79 -13.94 15.80 -17.27
C GLN A 79 -13.21 17.00 -17.89
N ILE A 80 -12.17 17.54 -17.24
CA ILE A 80 -11.33 18.63 -17.78
C ILE A 80 -10.62 18.21 -19.08
N ALA A 81 -10.21 16.96 -19.20
CA ALA A 81 -9.61 16.43 -20.43
C ALA A 81 -10.65 16.28 -21.56
N SER A 82 -11.86 15.84 -21.22
CA SER A 82 -12.97 15.65 -22.16
C SER A 82 -13.47 16.99 -22.72
N GLU A 83 -13.56 18.04 -21.90
CA GLU A 83 -13.87 19.42 -22.33
C GLU A 83 -12.92 19.93 -23.41
N ARG A 84 -11.67 19.45 -23.41
CA ARG A 84 -10.63 19.76 -24.39
C ARG A 84 -10.52 18.73 -25.52
N ARG A 85 -11.45 17.77 -25.58
CA ARG A 85 -11.49 16.67 -26.56
C ARG A 85 -10.20 15.83 -26.58
N SER A 86 -9.54 15.70 -25.43
CA SER A 86 -8.28 14.94 -25.33
C SER A 86 -8.55 13.46 -25.01
N PHE A 87 -9.21 13.18 -23.90
CA PHE A 87 -9.65 11.85 -23.47
C PHE A 87 -10.76 12.01 -22.43
N ASP A 88 -11.49 10.94 -22.16
CA ASP A 88 -12.54 10.88 -21.15
C ASP A 88 -12.27 9.76 -20.13
N LEU A 89 -13.18 9.58 -19.17
CA LEU A 89 -13.03 8.58 -18.13
C LEU A 89 -13.05 7.14 -18.68
N ASP A 90 -13.81 6.89 -19.74
CA ASP A 90 -13.87 5.57 -20.39
C ASP A 90 -12.51 5.22 -21.00
N ALA A 91 -11.86 6.17 -21.66
CA ALA A 91 -10.51 5.99 -22.18
C ALA A 91 -9.47 5.71 -21.07
N VAL A 92 -9.60 6.36 -19.90
CA VAL A 92 -8.73 6.09 -18.73
C VAL A 92 -8.96 4.67 -18.21
N ALA A 93 -10.21 4.27 -18.00
CA ALA A 93 -10.58 2.94 -17.54
C ALA A 93 -10.13 1.85 -18.52
N LYS A 94 -10.29 2.10 -19.82
CA LYS A 94 -9.85 1.19 -20.88
C LYS A 94 -8.33 1.02 -20.90
N ASP A 95 -7.54 2.10 -20.86
CA ASP A 95 -6.08 2.02 -20.89
C ASP A 95 -5.53 1.27 -19.67
N VAL A 96 -6.11 1.43 -18.47
CA VAL A 96 -5.69 0.63 -17.31
C VAL A 96 -6.15 -0.82 -17.40
N ALA A 97 -7.36 -1.09 -17.87
CA ALA A 97 -7.88 -2.45 -18.03
C ALA A 97 -7.06 -3.26 -19.04
N GLU A 98 -6.80 -2.70 -20.23
CA GLU A 98 -5.97 -3.34 -21.26
C GLU A 98 -4.54 -3.60 -20.75
N LYS A 99 -3.95 -2.66 -20.01
CA LYS A 99 -2.65 -2.86 -19.37
C LYS A 99 -2.67 -3.98 -18.34
N LEU A 100 -3.72 -4.06 -17.51
CA LEU A 100 -3.84 -5.11 -16.51
C LEU A 100 -4.00 -6.48 -17.18
N VAL A 101 -4.80 -6.58 -18.25
CA VAL A 101 -4.92 -7.81 -19.05
C VAL A 101 -3.57 -8.23 -19.63
N LEU A 102 -2.87 -7.29 -20.28
CA LEU A 102 -1.56 -7.54 -20.89
C LEU A 102 -0.48 -7.94 -19.87
N ARG A 103 -0.50 -7.34 -18.67
CA ARG A 103 0.50 -7.59 -17.62
C ARG A 103 0.22 -8.83 -16.79
N HIS A 104 -0.98 -9.40 -16.90
CA HIS A 104 -1.37 -10.64 -16.22
C HIS A 104 -1.79 -11.72 -17.22
N PRO A 105 -0.94 -12.09 -18.21
CA PRO A 105 -1.28 -13.18 -19.13
C PRO A 105 -1.44 -14.51 -18.38
N HIS A 106 -0.75 -14.69 -17.25
CA HIS A 106 -0.98 -15.83 -16.38
C HIS A 106 -2.41 -15.89 -15.80
N VAL A 107 -3.15 -14.78 -15.76
CA VAL A 107 -4.58 -14.71 -15.38
C VAL A 107 -5.49 -14.77 -16.62
N PHE A 108 -5.13 -14.06 -17.70
CA PHE A 108 -6.02 -13.83 -18.85
C PHE A 108 -5.67 -14.63 -20.12
N ASP A 109 -4.56 -15.35 -20.15
CA ASP A 109 -4.07 -16.25 -21.22
C ASP A 109 -3.44 -17.54 -20.61
N PRO A 110 -4.25 -18.36 -19.92
CA PRO A 110 -3.79 -19.47 -19.10
C PRO A 110 -3.19 -20.64 -19.91
N GLU A 111 -3.46 -20.72 -21.21
CA GLU A 111 -2.94 -21.77 -22.10
C GLU A 111 -1.46 -21.53 -22.46
N ASN A 112 -0.99 -20.28 -22.42
CA ASN A 112 0.35 -19.91 -22.87
C ASN A 112 1.36 -19.62 -21.73
N GLU A 113 0.89 -19.27 -20.51
CA GLU A 113 1.79 -19.03 -19.35
C GLU A 113 1.25 -19.62 -18.03
N GLN A 114 1.74 -20.81 -17.68
CA GLN A 114 1.58 -21.39 -16.34
C GLN A 114 2.66 -20.87 -15.40
N LEU A 115 2.48 -19.66 -14.87
CA LEU A 115 3.25 -19.21 -13.71
C LEU A 115 2.68 -19.83 -12.42
N SER A 116 3.59 -20.23 -11.53
CA SER A 116 3.35 -21.07 -10.36
C SER A 116 3.60 -20.37 -9.02
N SER A 117 4.18 -19.16 -9.02
CA SER A 117 4.43 -18.35 -7.81
C SER A 117 4.17 -16.85 -7.99
N ALA A 118 3.99 -16.13 -6.88
CA ALA A 118 3.83 -14.67 -6.87
C ALA A 118 5.09 -13.93 -7.37
N ASP A 119 6.28 -14.50 -7.17
CA ASP A 119 7.55 -13.92 -7.61
C ASP A 119 7.75 -14.06 -9.12
N GLU A 120 7.31 -15.18 -9.70
CA GLU A 120 7.21 -15.34 -11.14
C GLU A 120 6.24 -14.32 -11.75
N VAL A 121 5.15 -13.99 -11.05
CA VAL A 121 4.19 -12.96 -11.46
C VAL A 121 4.81 -11.56 -11.41
N LEU A 122 5.56 -11.22 -10.36
CA LEU A 122 6.26 -9.92 -10.24
C LEU A 122 7.37 -9.74 -11.28
N ALA A 123 8.19 -10.77 -11.50
CA ALA A 123 9.22 -10.75 -12.54
C ALA A 123 8.62 -10.61 -13.94
N ASN A 124 7.48 -11.27 -14.19
CA ASN A 124 6.77 -11.17 -15.44
C ASN A 124 6.08 -9.81 -15.61
N TRP A 125 5.56 -9.23 -14.53
CA TRP A 125 4.98 -7.88 -14.49
C TRP A 125 5.98 -6.81 -14.94
N ASP A 126 7.21 -6.89 -14.43
CA ASP A 126 8.30 -6.00 -14.84
C ASP A 126 8.70 -6.22 -16.30
N ARG A 127 8.78 -7.47 -16.76
CA ARG A 127 9.07 -7.83 -18.16
C ARG A 127 8.02 -7.27 -19.13
N PHE A 128 6.74 -7.32 -18.77
CA PHE A 128 5.66 -6.78 -19.60
C PHE A 128 5.60 -5.25 -19.58
N LYS A 129 5.92 -4.61 -18.45
CA LYS A 129 6.15 -3.15 -18.43
C LYS A 129 7.25 -2.74 -19.40
N GLU A 130 8.34 -3.51 -19.48
CA GLU A 130 9.45 -3.23 -20.37
C GLU A 130 9.05 -3.42 -21.85
N LYS A 131 8.36 -4.53 -22.18
CA LYS A 131 7.82 -4.78 -23.53
C LYS A 131 6.81 -3.73 -23.97
N GLU A 132 5.93 -3.28 -23.07
CA GLU A 132 4.95 -2.21 -23.34
C GLU A 132 5.66 -0.89 -23.70
N LYS A 133 6.73 -0.55 -22.98
CA LYS A 133 7.53 0.65 -23.28
C LYS A 133 8.22 0.54 -24.63
N GLN A 134 8.78 -0.62 -24.98
CA GLN A 134 9.39 -0.86 -26.29
C GLN A 134 8.37 -0.72 -27.44
N LEU A 135 7.12 -1.12 -27.21
CA LEU A 135 6.03 -0.93 -28.17
C LEU A 135 5.58 0.53 -28.29
N ARG A 136 5.57 1.29 -27.17
CA ARG A 136 5.21 2.73 -27.15
C ARG A 136 6.35 3.66 -27.61
N GLN A 137 7.62 3.23 -27.53
CA GLN A 137 8.82 4.05 -27.84
C GLN A 137 9.47 3.70 -29.20
N LYS A 138 8.69 3.59 -30.29
CA LYS A 138 9.28 3.49 -31.65
C LYS A 138 9.97 4.77 -32.15
N THR A 139 9.97 5.83 -31.36
CA THR A 139 10.64 7.09 -31.67
C THR A 139 11.12 7.74 -30.37
N GLU A 140 12.38 7.48 -29.98
CA GLU A 140 13.36 8.47 -29.48
C GLU A 140 14.53 7.82 -28.71
N LYS A 141 15.66 8.54 -28.71
CA LYS A 141 17.00 8.19 -28.22
C LYS A 141 17.02 7.54 -26.83
N THR A 142 18.04 6.70 -26.62
CA THR A 142 18.44 6.05 -25.35
C THR A 142 18.13 6.90 -24.12
N LYS A 143 16.98 6.60 -23.50
CA LYS A 143 16.52 7.22 -22.27
C LYS A 143 17.33 6.68 -21.09
N SER A 144 17.79 7.57 -20.21
CA SER A 144 18.50 7.21 -18.96
C SER A 144 17.69 6.21 -18.13
N ILE A 145 18.36 5.31 -17.40
CA ILE A 145 17.75 4.29 -16.50
C ILE A 145 16.73 4.94 -15.54
N LEU A 146 16.94 6.21 -15.18
CA LEU A 146 16.13 6.95 -14.21
C LEU A 146 15.02 7.81 -14.84
N SER A 147 14.99 7.98 -16.17
CA SER A 147 14.10 8.91 -16.91
C SER A 147 12.59 8.66 -16.80
N GLU A 148 12.20 7.60 -16.09
CA GLU A 148 10.81 7.16 -15.92
C GLU A 148 10.40 7.11 -14.44
N VAL A 149 11.12 7.81 -13.56
CA VAL A 149 10.59 8.19 -12.25
C VAL A 149 9.93 9.55 -12.40
N PRO A 150 8.61 9.68 -12.17
CA PRO A 150 7.93 10.96 -12.24
C PRO A 150 8.59 12.02 -11.37
N GLU A 151 8.76 13.21 -11.92
CA GLU A 151 9.34 14.34 -11.17
C GLU A 151 8.46 14.76 -9.98
N THR A 152 7.16 14.46 -10.06
CA THR A 152 6.11 14.85 -9.10
C THR A 152 6.04 13.98 -7.85
N PHE A 153 6.83 12.92 -7.74
CA PHE A 153 6.84 12.10 -6.53
C PHE A 153 7.50 12.83 -5.35
N PRO A 154 6.97 12.66 -4.12
CA PRO A 154 7.66 13.09 -2.91
C PRO A 154 9.09 12.55 -2.85
N SER A 155 10.01 13.32 -2.26
CA SER A 155 11.45 13.05 -2.35
C SER A 155 11.86 11.67 -1.82
N LEU A 156 11.25 11.18 -0.74
CA LEU A 156 11.59 9.86 -0.20
C LEU A 156 11.09 8.74 -1.12
N LEU A 157 9.85 8.83 -1.60
CA LEU A 157 9.32 7.89 -2.60
C LEU A 157 10.16 7.92 -3.89
N LYS A 158 10.59 9.10 -4.33
CA LYS A 158 11.42 9.29 -5.52
C LYS A 158 12.79 8.61 -5.35
N ALA A 159 13.45 8.82 -4.21
CA ALA A 159 14.69 8.15 -3.84
C ALA A 159 14.54 6.62 -3.84
N GLU A 160 13.45 6.10 -3.23
CA GLU A 160 13.16 4.66 -3.21
C GLU A 160 13.01 4.10 -4.63
N LYS A 161 12.33 4.82 -5.54
CA LYS A 161 12.17 4.43 -6.95
C LYS A 161 13.47 4.49 -7.72
N PHE A 162 14.30 5.51 -7.52
CA PHE A 162 15.62 5.60 -8.15
C PHE A 162 16.50 4.42 -7.75
N GLN A 163 16.55 4.09 -6.46
CA GLN A 163 17.33 2.97 -5.95
C GLN A 163 16.80 1.62 -6.44
N LYS A 164 15.47 1.43 -6.50
CA LYS A 164 14.87 0.23 -7.10
C LYS A 164 15.27 0.05 -8.57
N LYS A 165 15.34 1.14 -9.35
CA LYS A 165 15.76 1.07 -10.76
C LYS A 165 17.26 0.82 -10.90
N ALA A 166 18.08 1.51 -10.11
CA ALA A 166 19.53 1.28 -10.09
C ALA A 166 19.85 -0.19 -9.75
N SER A 167 19.14 -0.74 -8.77
CA SER A 167 19.25 -2.14 -8.38
C SER A 167 18.91 -3.13 -9.50
N LYS A 168 17.83 -2.87 -10.26
CA LYS A 168 17.49 -3.67 -11.45
C LYS A 168 18.56 -3.61 -12.55
N ALA A 169 19.33 -2.53 -12.63
CA ALA A 169 20.47 -2.41 -13.54
C ALA A 169 21.76 -3.05 -12.99
N GLY A 170 21.70 -3.70 -11.83
CA GLY A 170 22.84 -4.34 -11.17
C GLY A 170 23.66 -3.40 -10.27
N PHE A 171 23.18 -2.17 -10.03
CA PHE A 171 23.81 -1.21 -9.14
C PHE A 171 23.12 -1.21 -7.77
N ASP A 172 23.47 -2.18 -6.94
CA ASP A 172 22.98 -2.32 -5.57
C ASP A 172 23.96 -3.15 -4.72
N TRP A 173 23.90 -2.98 -3.40
CA TRP A 173 24.65 -3.81 -2.47
C TRP A 173 24.04 -5.22 -2.40
N ASN A 174 24.88 -6.24 -2.32
CA ASN A 174 24.41 -7.63 -2.25
C ASN A 174 23.84 -8.00 -0.87
N ASP A 175 24.28 -7.32 0.19
CA ASP A 175 23.84 -7.55 1.56
C ASP A 175 23.46 -6.24 2.27
N ILE A 176 22.79 -6.38 3.42
CA ILE A 176 22.39 -5.25 4.28
C ILE A 176 23.63 -4.59 4.90
N LYS A 177 24.69 -5.37 5.16
CA LYS A 177 25.90 -4.91 5.83
C LYS A 177 26.58 -3.77 5.06
N GLY A 178 26.67 -3.86 3.75
CA GLY A 178 27.23 -2.78 2.93
C GLY A 178 26.42 -1.47 3.03
N VAL A 179 25.11 -1.55 3.23
CA VAL A 179 24.25 -0.37 3.44
C VAL A 179 24.40 0.19 4.86
N GLU A 180 24.59 -0.65 5.88
CA GLU A 180 24.87 -0.22 7.26
C GLU A 180 26.22 0.50 7.38
N GLU A 181 27.25 -0.02 6.71
CA GLU A 181 28.57 0.61 6.62
C GLU A 181 28.45 2.00 5.98
N LYS A 182 27.73 2.10 4.84
CA LYS A 182 27.49 3.39 4.17
C LYS A 182 26.66 4.34 5.05
N LEU A 183 25.63 3.86 5.74
CA LEU A 183 24.85 4.70 6.68
C LEU A 183 25.73 5.30 7.77
N THR A 184 26.70 4.53 8.27
CA THR A 184 27.65 5.00 9.28
C THR A 184 28.61 6.04 8.71
N GLU A 185 29.05 5.85 7.47
CA GLU A 185 29.88 6.81 6.72
C GLU A 185 29.14 8.15 6.53
N GLU A 186 27.95 8.15 5.92
CA GLU A 186 27.15 9.36 5.69
C GLU A 186 26.81 10.11 6.99
N LEU A 187 26.53 9.37 8.07
CA LEU A 187 26.30 9.97 9.39
C LEU A 187 27.54 10.69 9.91
N ASN A 188 28.73 10.10 9.72
CA ASN A 188 29.98 10.72 10.16
C ASN A 188 30.31 11.95 9.31
N GLU A 189 30.13 11.89 7.98
CA GLU A 189 30.33 13.01 7.07
C GLU A 189 29.42 14.20 7.44
N PHE A 190 28.12 13.96 7.66
CA PHE A 190 27.19 14.96 8.16
C PHE A 190 27.61 15.57 9.51
N LEU A 191 28.04 14.74 10.46
CA LEU A 191 28.49 15.21 11.78
C LEU A 191 29.79 16.01 11.70
N GLU A 192 30.70 15.68 10.79
CA GLU A 192 31.94 16.43 10.55
C GLU A 192 31.63 17.83 9.99
N GLU A 193 30.75 17.93 9.00
CA GLU A 193 30.34 19.22 8.44
C GLU A 193 29.64 20.10 9.49
N ILE A 194 28.79 19.54 10.37
CA ILE A 194 28.18 20.27 11.50
C ILE A 194 29.22 20.73 12.52
N ARG A 195 30.19 19.87 12.89
CA ARG A 195 31.23 20.23 13.88
C ARG A 195 32.22 21.25 13.33
N GLY A 196 32.35 21.33 12.00
CA GLY A 196 33.18 22.30 11.30
C GLY A 196 32.63 23.73 11.25
N ILE A 197 31.38 23.96 11.69
CA ILE A 197 30.74 25.28 11.67
C ILE A 197 31.51 26.25 12.57
N LYS A 198 32.13 27.27 11.96
CA LYS A 198 32.81 28.36 12.68
C LYS A 198 31.99 29.65 12.74
N ASP A 199 31.05 29.81 11.81
CA ASP A 199 30.09 30.92 11.71
C ASP A 199 28.75 30.37 11.20
N PRO A 200 27.58 30.83 11.71
CA PRO A 200 26.25 30.39 11.24
C PRO A 200 25.98 30.57 9.74
N SER A 201 26.76 31.38 9.02
CA SER A 201 26.68 31.55 7.56
C SER A 201 27.64 30.66 6.76
N SER A 202 28.56 29.96 7.44
CA SER A 202 29.51 29.05 6.79
C SER A 202 28.90 27.65 6.64
N ASN A 203 29.06 27.06 5.44
CA ASN A 203 28.87 25.62 5.19
C ASN A 203 27.43 25.07 5.10
N GLN A 204 26.40 25.91 5.06
CA GLN A 204 25.00 25.44 5.03
C GLN A 204 24.66 24.56 3.81
N ILE A 205 25.22 24.86 2.64
CA ILE A 205 25.03 24.05 1.42
C ILE A 205 25.59 22.64 1.60
N ARG A 206 26.80 22.51 2.15
CA ARG A 206 27.44 21.20 2.36
C ARG A 206 26.69 20.39 3.41
N ILE A 207 26.24 21.03 4.49
CA ILE A 207 25.40 20.38 5.50
C ILE A 207 24.09 19.85 4.88
N GLU A 208 23.48 20.60 3.96
CA GLU A 208 22.28 20.15 3.23
C GLU A 208 22.58 18.99 2.29
N GLU A 209 23.72 19.00 1.58
CA GLU A 209 24.19 17.89 0.74
C GLU A 209 24.37 16.61 1.56
N GLU A 210 25.14 16.65 2.65
CA GLU A 210 25.39 15.49 3.52
C GLU A 210 24.11 15.00 4.22
N LEU A 211 23.20 15.91 4.61
CA LEU A 211 21.89 15.52 5.12
C LEU A 211 21.07 14.78 4.05
N GLY A 212 21.14 15.25 2.81
CA GLY A 212 20.52 14.62 1.66
C GLY A 212 21.02 13.19 1.44
N ASP A 213 22.34 12.98 1.48
CA ASP A 213 22.95 11.66 1.28
C ASP A 213 22.68 10.70 2.46
N LEU A 214 22.65 11.23 3.69
CA LEU A 214 22.20 10.48 4.86
C LEU A 214 20.74 10.02 4.72
N LEU A 215 19.82 10.93 4.35
CA LEU A 215 18.42 10.59 4.12
C LEU A 215 18.26 9.58 2.98
N PHE A 216 19.01 9.75 1.89
CA PHE A 216 19.01 8.83 0.76
C PHE A 216 19.46 7.42 1.18
N THR A 217 20.49 7.32 2.02
CA THR A 217 20.98 6.05 2.54
C THR A 217 20.00 5.40 3.52
N ILE A 218 19.29 6.18 4.34
CA ILE A 218 18.19 5.67 5.19
C ILE A 218 17.07 5.08 4.33
N VAL A 219 16.69 5.75 3.23
CA VAL A 219 15.68 5.22 2.28
C VAL A 219 16.15 3.89 1.69
N ASN A 220 17.44 3.77 1.38
CA ASN A 220 18.02 2.54 0.84
C ASN A 220 17.97 1.38 1.83
N LEU A 221 18.30 1.65 3.10
CA LEU A 221 18.18 0.67 4.16
C LEU A 221 16.72 0.22 4.33
N GLY A 222 15.78 1.17 4.39
CA GLY A 222 14.34 0.88 4.43
C GLY A 222 13.91 -0.03 3.27
N ARG A 223 14.31 0.32 2.05
CA ARG A 223 14.03 -0.48 0.84
C ARG A 223 14.56 -1.91 0.97
N LYS A 224 15.79 -2.12 1.45
CA LYS A 224 16.38 -3.46 1.65
C LYS A 224 15.63 -4.28 2.72
N LEU A 225 15.03 -3.61 3.70
CA LEU A 225 14.21 -4.22 4.74
C LEU A 225 12.73 -4.40 4.32
N GLY A 226 12.36 -4.04 3.09
CA GLY A 226 10.97 -4.08 2.62
C GLY A 226 10.08 -2.99 3.23
N VAL A 227 10.67 -1.95 3.81
CA VAL A 227 9.97 -0.84 4.47
C VAL A 227 9.99 0.40 3.57
N SER A 228 8.82 0.96 3.25
CA SER A 228 8.77 2.25 2.56
C SER A 228 9.09 3.39 3.54
N ALA A 229 10.09 4.19 3.21
CA ALA A 229 10.52 5.33 4.02
C ALA A 229 9.43 6.40 4.13
N GLU A 230 8.69 6.64 3.04
CA GLU A 230 7.54 7.57 3.01
C GLU A 230 6.49 7.15 4.04
N SER A 231 5.98 5.92 3.95
CA SER A 231 4.97 5.42 4.90
C SER A 231 5.48 5.33 6.34
N ALA A 232 6.77 5.06 6.55
CA ALA A 232 7.37 5.08 7.88
C ALA A 232 7.38 6.48 8.49
N LEU A 233 7.69 7.50 7.70
CA LEU A 233 7.68 8.88 8.15
C LEU A 233 6.26 9.40 8.36
N THR A 234 5.32 9.10 7.46
CA THR A 234 3.90 9.43 7.62
C THR A 234 3.37 8.93 8.97
N ARG A 235 3.62 7.65 9.31
CA ARG A 235 3.23 7.09 10.62
C ARG A 235 3.89 7.79 11.81
N THR A 236 5.14 8.23 11.64
CA THR A 236 5.86 8.94 12.70
C THR A 236 5.28 10.34 12.92
N ASN A 237 4.92 11.04 11.85
CA ASN A 237 4.25 12.33 11.90
C ASN A 237 2.87 12.23 12.59
N SER A 238 2.06 11.22 12.25
CA SER A 238 0.78 10.97 12.93
C SER A 238 0.97 10.70 14.42
N LYS A 239 1.98 9.90 14.82
CA LYS A 239 2.30 9.67 16.24
C LYS A 239 2.70 10.97 16.95
N PHE A 240 3.50 11.82 16.29
CA PHE A 240 3.90 13.11 16.85
C PHE A 240 2.68 14.02 17.05
N LYS A 241 1.83 14.19 16.03
CA LYS A 241 0.58 14.96 16.09
C LYS A 241 -0.30 14.52 17.26
N ASN A 242 -0.61 13.23 17.34
CA ASN A 242 -1.46 12.69 18.41
C ASN A 242 -0.87 12.91 19.81
N ARG A 243 0.46 12.96 19.96
CA ARG A 243 1.10 13.26 21.25
C ARG A 243 0.99 14.72 21.63
N ILE A 244 1.14 15.61 20.66
CA ILE A 244 0.95 17.05 20.88
C ILE A 244 -0.50 17.33 21.26
N GLU A 245 -1.47 16.78 20.54
CA GLU A 245 -2.90 16.93 20.85
C GLU A 245 -3.26 16.40 22.25
N TYR A 246 -2.64 15.29 22.68
CA TYR A 246 -2.77 14.81 24.05
C TYR A 246 -2.23 15.83 25.07
N ILE A 247 -1.03 16.38 24.83
CA ILE A 247 -0.44 17.39 25.72
C ILE A 247 -1.32 18.62 25.79
N GLU A 248 -1.80 19.12 24.65
CA GLU A 248 -2.72 20.28 24.58
C GLU A 248 -3.98 20.03 25.38
N THR A 249 -4.60 18.85 25.23
CA THR A 249 -5.79 18.47 26.00
C THR A 249 -5.52 18.49 27.51
N ARG A 250 -4.39 17.92 27.96
CA ARG A 250 -4.01 17.91 29.39
C ARG A 250 -3.71 19.29 29.96
N LEU A 251 -3.09 20.15 29.15
CA LEU A 251 -2.84 21.53 29.55
C LEU A 251 -4.14 22.32 29.64
N GLN A 252 -5.07 22.10 28.72
CA GLN A 252 -6.40 22.71 28.75
C GLN A 252 -7.20 22.25 29.97
N GLU A 253 -7.16 20.95 30.34
CA GLU A 253 -7.78 20.42 31.57
C GLU A 253 -7.24 21.07 32.86
N SER A 254 -6.03 21.64 32.80
CA SER A 254 -5.35 22.26 33.95
C SER A 254 -5.25 23.78 33.85
N ASP A 255 -5.98 24.42 32.92
CA ASP A 255 -5.95 25.86 32.63
C ASP A 255 -4.53 26.41 32.37
N ARG A 256 -3.65 25.58 31.80
CA ARG A 256 -2.28 25.94 31.42
C ARG A 256 -2.17 26.13 29.91
N LYS A 257 -1.27 27.01 29.48
CA LYS A 257 -0.92 27.18 28.06
C LYS A 257 0.37 26.46 27.71
N PHE A 258 0.41 25.92 26.50
CA PHE A 258 1.59 25.24 25.96
C PHE A 258 2.84 26.13 25.95
N SER A 259 2.72 27.37 25.48
CA SER A 259 3.83 28.34 25.40
C SER A 259 4.36 28.82 26.74
N GLU A 260 3.60 28.63 27.82
CA GLU A 260 3.93 29.08 29.18
C GLU A 260 4.36 27.89 30.07
N THR A 261 4.42 26.68 29.52
CA THR A 261 4.76 25.45 30.25
C THR A 261 6.25 25.11 30.06
N PRO A 262 7.03 24.92 31.14
CA PRO A 262 8.43 24.49 31.05
C PRO A 262 8.61 23.19 30.28
N LEU A 263 9.74 23.03 29.59
CA LEU A 263 10.01 21.84 28.77
C LEU A 263 10.00 20.56 29.62
N GLU A 264 10.46 20.63 30.87
CA GLU A 264 10.46 19.50 31.80
C GLU A 264 9.04 18.99 32.10
N ASP A 265 8.07 19.91 32.22
CA ASP A 265 6.66 19.57 32.41
C ASP A 265 6.06 18.99 31.11
N LEU A 266 6.40 19.56 29.94
CA LEU A 266 5.99 19.04 28.64
C LEU A 266 6.55 17.62 28.40
N ASP A 267 7.78 17.35 28.82
CA ASP A 267 8.42 16.04 28.72
C ASP A 267 7.70 15.00 29.60
N ILE A 268 7.20 15.39 30.77
CA ILE A 268 6.35 14.52 31.61
C ILE A 268 5.06 14.18 30.86
N LEU A 269 4.37 15.18 30.31
CA LEU A 269 3.13 14.97 29.55
C LEU A 269 3.37 14.16 28.27
N TRP A 270 4.51 14.35 27.60
CA TRP A 270 4.93 13.58 26.44
C TRP A 270 5.18 12.11 26.78
N ASN A 271 5.85 11.83 27.89
CA ASN A 271 6.06 10.47 28.37
C ASN A 271 4.74 9.81 28.78
N GLN A 272 3.80 10.57 29.37
CA GLN A 272 2.43 10.08 29.60
C GLN A 272 1.71 9.78 28.29
N ALA A 273 1.80 10.65 27.29
CA ALA A 273 1.21 10.44 25.96
C ALA A 273 1.74 9.15 25.31
N LYS A 274 3.06 8.88 25.41
CA LYS A 274 3.68 7.62 24.98
C LYS A 274 3.11 6.42 25.72
N GLN A 275 2.91 6.50 27.03
CA GLN A 275 2.35 5.38 27.81
C GLN A 275 0.88 5.13 27.47
N VAL A 276 0.08 6.18 27.27
CA VAL A 276 -1.31 6.07 26.83
C VAL A 276 -1.35 5.45 25.44
N GLN A 277 -0.57 5.94 24.48
CA GLN A 277 -0.46 5.34 23.16
C GLN A 277 0.00 3.88 23.22
N ASN A 278 1.00 3.52 24.03
CA ASN A 278 1.44 2.13 24.14
C ASN A 278 0.42 1.22 24.86
N LYS A 279 -0.48 1.76 25.68
CA LYS A 279 -1.53 1.01 26.41
C LYS A 279 -2.84 0.91 25.62
N THR A 280 -3.18 1.95 24.86
CA THR A 280 -4.37 2.04 23.99
C THR A 280 -4.07 1.51 22.59
N SER A 281 -2.79 1.47 22.23
CA SER A 281 -2.24 0.98 20.96
C SER A 281 -1.03 0.11 21.28
N SER A 282 -1.30 -1.11 21.68
CA SER A 282 -0.49 -2.19 21.14
C SER A 282 -0.48 -2.00 19.62
N ASN A 283 0.70 -1.81 19.03
CA ASN A 283 0.83 -1.41 17.62
C ASN A 283 0.02 -2.42 16.78
N PRO A 284 -1.08 -2.01 16.10
CA PRO A 284 -1.98 -2.96 15.44
C PRO A 284 -1.24 -3.87 14.47
N LEU A 285 -0.14 -3.39 13.88
CA LEU A 285 0.71 -4.19 12.99
C LEU A 285 1.62 -5.19 13.75
N GLU A 286 2.15 -4.83 14.92
CA GLU A 286 2.91 -5.77 15.78
C GLU A 286 2.00 -6.83 16.38
N GLU A 287 0.78 -6.44 16.78
CA GLU A 287 -0.25 -7.38 17.22
C GLU A 287 -0.68 -8.30 16.11
N LYS A 288 -0.96 -7.77 14.91
CA LYS A 288 -1.27 -8.58 13.72
C LYS A 288 -0.12 -9.51 13.37
N GLN A 289 1.13 -9.07 13.49
CA GLN A 289 2.29 -9.94 13.29
C GLN A 289 2.35 -11.06 14.34
N SER A 290 2.05 -10.75 15.61
CA SER A 290 1.98 -11.74 16.70
C SER A 290 0.84 -12.74 16.47
N ILE A 291 -0.37 -12.27 16.14
CA ILE A 291 -1.55 -13.09 15.86
C ILE A 291 -1.30 -13.97 14.64
N THR A 292 -0.73 -13.41 13.57
CA THR A 292 -0.35 -14.15 12.36
C THR A 292 0.66 -15.24 12.70
N SER A 293 1.66 -14.93 13.52
CA SER A 293 2.69 -15.90 13.96
C SER A 293 2.11 -17.00 14.84
N ASP A 294 1.20 -16.66 15.76
CA ASP A 294 0.48 -17.62 16.60
C ASP A 294 -0.40 -18.54 15.76
N LEU A 295 -1.14 -18.00 14.79
CA LEU A 295 -1.97 -18.79 13.87
C LEU A 295 -1.14 -19.74 13.01
N ILE A 296 -0.02 -19.26 12.45
CA ILE A 296 0.94 -20.12 11.72
C ILE A 296 1.43 -21.25 12.63
N ARG A 297 1.78 -20.95 13.89
CA ARG A 297 2.22 -21.96 14.85
C ARG A 297 1.13 -22.99 15.12
N VAL A 298 -0.12 -22.55 15.34
CA VAL A 298 -1.25 -23.45 15.62
C VAL A 298 -1.58 -24.31 14.40
N LEU A 299 -1.68 -23.73 13.21
CA LEU A 299 -1.92 -24.52 11.99
C LEU A 299 -0.80 -25.51 11.70
N SER A 300 0.42 -25.22 12.17
CA SER A 300 1.55 -26.13 11.96
C SER A 300 1.51 -27.44 12.73
N SER A 301 0.63 -27.56 13.74
CA SER A 301 0.33 -28.87 14.33
C SER A 301 -0.65 -29.71 13.51
N PHE A 302 -1.39 -29.10 12.58
CA PHE A 302 -2.42 -29.77 11.79
C PHE A 302 -2.01 -30.04 10.34
N ILE A 303 -1.10 -29.22 9.79
CA ILE A 303 -0.75 -29.24 8.36
C ILE A 303 0.74 -29.57 8.19
N VAL A 304 1.05 -30.53 7.32
CA VAL A 304 2.43 -30.82 6.91
C VAL A 304 2.84 -29.85 5.82
N TRP A 305 3.73 -28.92 6.17
CA TRP A 305 4.21 -27.88 5.26
C TRP A 305 5.37 -28.37 4.39
N LYS A 306 5.39 -27.95 3.13
CA LYS A 306 6.63 -27.88 2.34
C LYS A 306 7.17 -26.45 2.45
N PRO A 307 8.44 -26.23 2.84
CA PRO A 307 9.02 -24.89 2.88
C PRO A 307 9.04 -24.30 1.47
N SER A 308 8.49 -23.09 1.32
CA SER A 308 8.75 -22.22 0.17
C SER A 308 10.23 -21.84 0.16
N LYS A 309 10.82 -21.66 -1.03
CA LYS A 309 12.27 -21.41 -1.19
C LYS A 309 12.72 -20.00 -0.74
N GLU A 310 11.82 -19.10 -0.36
CA GLU A 310 12.18 -17.69 -0.14
C GLU A 310 11.73 -17.11 1.21
N ALA A 311 12.52 -16.14 1.67
CA ALA A 311 12.49 -15.55 3.01
C ALA A 311 11.73 -14.20 3.09
N GLU A 312 11.07 -13.77 2.01
CA GLU A 312 10.36 -12.47 1.93
C GLU A 312 8.82 -12.62 2.07
N TRP A 313 8.15 -11.54 2.47
CA TRP A 313 6.69 -11.48 2.65
C TRP A 313 5.95 -11.13 1.34
N PRO A 314 4.72 -11.65 1.09
CA PRO A 314 3.88 -12.48 1.97
C PRO A 314 4.38 -13.92 2.13
N LYS A 315 4.30 -14.47 3.35
CA LYS A 315 4.70 -15.86 3.60
C LYS A 315 3.65 -16.80 3.02
N ALA A 316 4.05 -17.61 2.05
CA ALA A 316 3.22 -18.67 1.48
C ALA A 316 3.70 -20.03 1.97
N PHE A 317 2.75 -20.87 2.40
CA PHE A 317 3.01 -22.24 2.83
C PHE A 317 2.24 -23.23 1.95
N LEU A 318 2.94 -24.25 1.48
CA LEU A 318 2.38 -25.28 0.60
C LEU A 318 2.01 -26.53 1.40
N PHE A 319 0.85 -27.10 1.12
CA PHE A 319 0.44 -28.38 1.70
C PHE A 319 -0.41 -29.21 0.73
N THR A 320 -0.61 -30.48 1.07
CA THR A 320 -1.36 -31.43 0.24
C THR A 320 -2.57 -31.96 0.99
N PHE A 321 -3.74 -31.96 0.35
CA PHE A 321 -4.95 -32.59 0.86
C PHE A 321 -5.57 -33.53 -0.18
N GLN A 322 -5.64 -34.82 0.14
CA GLN A 322 -6.18 -35.88 -0.73
C GLN A 322 -5.68 -35.71 -2.18
N SER A 323 -4.37 -35.84 -2.37
CA SER A 323 -3.61 -35.74 -3.63
C SER A 323 -3.64 -34.42 -4.40
N ALA A 324 -4.27 -33.35 -3.89
CA ALA A 324 -4.24 -32.01 -4.49
C ALA A 324 -3.38 -31.04 -3.66
N GLU A 325 -2.63 -30.16 -4.34
CA GLU A 325 -1.79 -29.14 -3.70
C GLU A 325 -2.56 -27.83 -3.49
N TYR A 326 -2.36 -27.23 -2.31
CA TYR A 326 -2.96 -25.97 -1.88
C TYR A 326 -1.88 -25.07 -1.26
N SER A 327 -2.12 -23.75 -1.34
CA SER A 327 -1.29 -22.72 -0.74
C SER A 327 -2.07 -21.94 0.32
N LEU A 328 -1.50 -21.79 1.50
CA LEU A 328 -1.93 -20.81 2.51
C LEU A 328 -1.00 -19.60 2.46
N VAL A 329 -1.55 -18.43 2.10
CA VAL A 329 -0.81 -17.19 1.97
C VAL A 329 -1.17 -16.26 3.12
N PHE A 330 -0.16 -15.82 3.88
CA PHE A 330 -0.30 -14.85 4.95
C PHE A 330 0.24 -13.51 4.51
N SER A 331 -0.58 -12.46 4.63
CA SER A 331 -0.12 -11.09 4.36
C SER A 331 0.59 -10.52 5.59
N ALA A 332 1.52 -9.59 5.35
CA ALA A 332 2.16 -8.82 6.41
C ALA A 332 1.18 -7.90 7.18
N PHE A 333 -0.06 -7.78 6.70
CA PHE A 333 -1.10 -6.89 7.23
C PHE A 333 -2.26 -7.65 7.89
N GLY A 334 -2.06 -8.92 8.25
CA GLY A 334 -3.01 -9.68 9.07
C GLY A 334 -4.18 -10.28 8.29
N SER A 335 -3.88 -11.01 7.21
CA SER A 335 -4.89 -11.81 6.50
C SER A 335 -4.34 -13.18 6.13
N MET A 336 -5.21 -14.20 6.09
CA MET A 336 -4.88 -15.55 5.63
C MET A 336 -5.78 -15.95 4.47
N THR A 337 -5.19 -16.42 3.37
CA THR A 337 -5.92 -16.82 2.16
C THR A 337 -5.53 -18.23 1.75
N LEU A 338 -6.53 -19.08 1.46
CA LEU A 338 -6.34 -20.42 0.91
C LEU A 338 -6.58 -20.41 -0.60
N LEU A 339 -5.59 -20.91 -1.33
CA LEU A 339 -5.60 -20.98 -2.79
C LEU A 339 -5.37 -22.43 -3.26
N PRO A 340 -6.16 -22.94 -4.22
CA PRO A 340 -5.83 -24.18 -4.91
C PRO A 340 -4.70 -23.93 -5.93
N ASN A 341 -3.66 -24.78 -5.95
CA ASN A 341 -2.52 -24.60 -6.88
C ASN A 341 -2.82 -25.06 -8.32
N SER A 342 -3.92 -25.79 -8.51
CA SER A 342 -4.40 -26.21 -9.82
C SER A 342 -5.90 -25.94 -9.91
N ASP A 343 -6.31 -25.26 -10.99
CA ASP A 343 -7.71 -25.09 -11.36
C ASP A 343 -7.99 -25.82 -12.70
N PRO A 344 -8.87 -26.84 -12.71
CA PRO A 344 -9.23 -27.56 -13.93
C PRO A 344 -10.04 -26.75 -14.96
N TRP A 345 -10.57 -25.56 -14.63
CA TRP A 345 -11.39 -24.76 -15.54
C TRP A 345 -10.65 -23.59 -16.23
N GLY A 346 -9.33 -23.51 -16.08
CA GLY A 346 -8.54 -22.44 -16.71
C GLY A 346 -8.79 -21.04 -16.13
N ARG A 347 -9.46 -20.91 -14.98
CA ARG A 347 -9.66 -19.67 -14.22
C ARG A 347 -8.78 -19.72 -12.97
N LYS A 348 -7.49 -19.38 -13.10
CA LYS A 348 -6.54 -19.53 -11.99
C LYS A 348 -7.06 -18.96 -10.65
N ALA A 349 -7.07 -19.85 -9.65
CA ALA A 349 -7.10 -19.70 -8.20
C ALA A 349 -7.83 -18.47 -7.62
N GLN A 350 -9.17 -18.47 -7.66
CA GLN A 350 -9.92 -17.67 -6.69
C GLN A 350 -9.68 -18.20 -5.26
N PRO A 351 -9.57 -17.32 -4.25
CA PRO A 351 -9.59 -17.72 -2.86
C PRO A 351 -10.78 -18.61 -2.54
N ILE A 352 -10.53 -19.81 -2.03
CA ILE A 352 -11.58 -20.73 -1.57
C ILE A 352 -11.84 -20.60 -0.07
N PHE A 353 -10.96 -19.88 0.62
CA PHE A 353 -11.13 -19.47 2.02
C PHE A 353 -10.30 -18.20 2.26
N TYR A 354 -10.86 -17.27 3.03
CA TYR A 354 -10.20 -16.05 3.46
C TYR A 354 -10.54 -15.79 4.91
N LEU A 355 -9.55 -15.36 5.68
CA LEU A 355 -9.69 -14.99 7.07
C LEU A 355 -9.10 -13.59 7.28
N ASN A 356 -9.91 -12.68 7.78
CA ASN A 356 -9.44 -11.39 8.26
C ASN A 356 -8.91 -11.59 9.70
N LEU A 357 -7.66 -11.19 9.97
CA LEU A 357 -7.07 -11.29 11.30
C LEU A 357 -7.17 -9.96 12.06
N SER A 358 -8.12 -9.09 11.67
CA SER A 358 -8.31 -7.75 12.24
C SER A 358 -9.32 -7.75 13.39
N ASP A 359 -8.87 -8.13 14.59
CA ASP A 359 -9.30 -7.58 15.89
C ASP A 359 -8.38 -8.18 16.98
N PRO A 360 -7.54 -7.38 17.66
CA PRO A 360 -6.61 -7.87 18.67
C PRO A 360 -7.25 -8.26 20.01
N ASN A 361 -8.49 -7.84 20.29
CA ASN A 361 -9.16 -8.07 21.58
C ASN A 361 -10.08 -9.30 21.58
N ALA A 362 -10.44 -9.81 20.40
CA ALA A 362 -11.20 -11.03 20.23
C ALA A 362 -10.28 -12.10 19.63
N ARG A 363 -9.95 -13.17 20.37
CA ARG A 363 -9.36 -14.40 19.79
C ARG A 363 -10.41 -15.14 18.95
N ILE A 364 -11.05 -14.40 18.06
CA ILE A 364 -12.18 -14.76 17.25
C ILE A 364 -11.79 -14.30 15.86
N TRP A 365 -11.49 -15.24 14.99
CA TRP A 365 -11.12 -14.95 13.61
C TRP A 365 -12.36 -15.00 12.73
N GLU A 366 -12.53 -14.06 11.82
CA GLU A 366 -13.74 -13.98 10.98
C GLU A 366 -13.42 -14.13 9.50
N ASP A 367 -14.23 -14.93 8.81
CA ASP A 367 -14.21 -14.97 7.35
C ASP A 367 -15.09 -13.86 6.74
N LEU A 368 -14.96 -13.62 5.43
CA LEU A 368 -15.75 -12.61 4.72
C LEU A 368 -17.25 -12.90 4.69
N SER A 369 -17.67 -14.09 5.12
CA SER A 369 -19.08 -14.48 5.24
C SER A 369 -19.63 -14.25 6.65
N GLY A 370 -18.82 -13.71 7.57
CA GLY A 370 -19.20 -13.43 8.95
C GLY A 370 -19.20 -14.65 9.87
N ASN A 371 -18.56 -15.77 9.48
CA ASN A 371 -18.38 -16.90 10.39
C ASN A 371 -17.15 -16.67 11.27
N SER A 372 -17.34 -16.91 12.57
CA SER A 372 -16.33 -16.65 13.60
C SER A 372 -15.71 -17.96 14.13
N TYR A 373 -14.39 -18.03 14.20
CA TYR A 373 -13.62 -19.20 14.64
C TYR A 373 -12.85 -18.87 15.91
N LYS A 374 -12.85 -19.75 16.92
CA LYS A 374 -12.23 -19.48 18.24
C LYS A 374 -11.01 -20.35 18.53
N THR A 375 -10.87 -21.46 17.81
CA THR A 375 -9.77 -22.41 17.98
C THR A 375 -9.09 -22.71 16.65
N GLY A 376 -7.85 -23.20 16.72
CA GLY A 376 -7.13 -23.64 15.52
C GLY A 376 -7.77 -24.84 14.85
N GLU A 377 -8.41 -25.69 15.65
CA GLU A 377 -9.21 -26.83 15.21
C GLU A 377 -10.40 -26.37 14.36
N ASP A 378 -11.11 -25.32 14.78
CA ASP A 378 -12.24 -24.76 14.02
C ASP A 378 -11.78 -24.23 12.67
N ILE A 379 -10.65 -23.51 12.64
CA ILE A 379 -10.07 -22.98 11.40
C ILE A 379 -9.63 -24.13 10.49
N HIS A 380 -8.99 -25.16 11.05
CA HIS A 380 -8.56 -26.32 10.28
C HIS A 380 -9.76 -27.05 9.66
N GLU A 381 -10.83 -27.29 10.41
CA GLU A 381 -12.06 -27.90 9.87
C GLU A 381 -12.73 -27.01 8.83
N ALA A 382 -12.71 -25.68 9.00
CA ALA A 382 -13.20 -24.74 8.01
C ALA A 382 -12.40 -24.82 6.70
N ILE A 383 -11.06 -24.86 6.78
CA ILE A 383 -10.16 -25.08 5.63
C ILE A 383 -10.53 -26.39 4.93
N LEU A 384 -10.65 -27.49 5.66
CA LEU A 384 -11.04 -28.79 5.10
C LEU A 384 -12.46 -28.78 4.52
N GLY A 385 -13.38 -28.06 5.14
CA GLY A 385 -14.74 -27.82 4.66
C GLY A 385 -14.74 -27.08 3.32
N SER A 386 -14.03 -25.97 3.21
CA SER A 386 -13.85 -25.22 1.97
C SER A 386 -13.23 -26.06 0.87
N ILE A 387 -12.21 -26.86 1.19
CA ILE A 387 -11.60 -27.80 0.21
C ILE A 387 -12.61 -28.85 -0.26
N ARG A 388 -13.40 -29.43 0.65
CA ARG A 388 -14.46 -30.42 0.29
C ARG A 388 -15.54 -29.80 -0.58
N SER A 389 -16.02 -28.60 -0.24
CA SER A 389 -17.01 -27.85 -1.01
C SER A 389 -16.48 -27.51 -2.40
N TYR A 390 -15.23 -27.06 -2.49
CA TYR A 390 -14.54 -26.79 -3.76
C TYR A 390 -14.42 -28.05 -4.62
N LYS A 391 -13.99 -29.19 -4.04
CA LYS A 391 -13.93 -30.49 -4.76
C LYS A 391 -15.31 -31.01 -5.19
N LYS A 392 -16.35 -30.78 -4.39
CA LYS A 392 -17.72 -31.16 -4.75
C LYS A 392 -18.26 -30.31 -5.90
N ALA A 393 -17.99 -29.00 -5.90
CA ALA A 393 -18.29 -28.14 -7.03
C ALA A 393 -17.56 -28.62 -8.29
N LEU A 394 -16.28 -28.99 -8.17
CA LEU A 394 -15.46 -29.61 -9.22
C LEU A 394 -16.07 -30.88 -9.81
N ALA A 395 -16.55 -31.79 -8.96
CA ALA A 395 -17.13 -33.05 -9.41
C ALA A 395 -18.55 -32.91 -10.01
N GLY A 396 -19.25 -31.80 -9.73
CA GLY A 396 -20.65 -31.58 -10.13
C GLY A 396 -20.86 -30.66 -11.33
N SER A 397 -19.80 -30.05 -11.86
CA SER A 397 -19.86 -29.26 -13.10
C SER A 397 -19.36 -30.11 -14.26
N GLU A 398 -20.24 -30.42 -15.21
CA GLU A 398 -19.83 -31.03 -16.47
C GLU A 398 -18.80 -30.11 -17.16
N PRO A 399 -17.76 -30.68 -17.80
CA PRO A 399 -16.85 -29.88 -18.62
C PRO A 399 -17.65 -29.25 -19.77
N ILE A 400 -17.60 -27.92 -19.90
CA ILE A 400 -18.11 -27.19 -21.07
C ILE A 400 -17.15 -27.40 -22.24
#